data_AF-A0A0L6WYG1-F1
#
_entry.id   AF-A0A0L6WYG1-F1
#
_cell.length_a   1.000
_cell.length_b   1.000
_cell.length_c   1.000
_cell.angle_alpha   90.00
_cell.angle_beta   90.00
_cell.angle_gamma   90.00
#
_symmetry.space_group_name_H-M   'P 1'
#
loop_
_entity.id
_entity.type
_entity.pdbx_description
1 polymer ?
#
loop_
_entity_poly.entity_id
_entity_poly.type
_entity_poly.pdbx_seq_one_letter_code
_entity_poly.pdbx_strand_id
1 'polypeptide(L)'
;MKSRRVLSYTITSTSYEITFACWTGDILRNMDPLTKKIIQTYLNTVIFAALMQGIHLVVFLVALSRLWTCFKDLRQFRLWMTIVMTLLFVLTTADLAVYWAYVRHAFIVHGDSPESIAGALNEYPTWFLATNVFEAVNVFLADCVSIWRTFVVFGRKWKVIMIPIVFTVLTTGMSIAELCEAISRTSTTGFLTAFWSLMLVTPIFCTTSIIYRLIRAGGTRSYATIIKILVESAALYCFATLFALISFLILGPPFEYAFTFWKACTGIAPTLIVARMVAGKSGIRKNSGFTETEEHLFSSTKTGIRVHAETRTYIDRDFSRDSGKGVAGHASNSNSM
;
A
#
# COMPACT_ATOMS: atom_id res chain seq x y z
N MET A 1 25.72 -42.55 38.18
CA MET A 1 24.57 -41.76 38.72
C MET A 1 24.06 -40.62 37.81
N LYS A 2 24.82 -40.14 36.80
CA LYS A 2 24.38 -39.03 35.92
C LYS A 2 23.43 -39.45 34.78
N SER A 3 23.54 -40.70 34.29
CA SER A 3 22.73 -41.23 33.17
C SER A 3 21.26 -41.51 33.53
N ARG A 4 20.96 -41.99 34.76
CA ARG A 4 19.56 -42.25 35.19
C ARG A 4 18.72 -40.98 35.35
N ARG A 5 19.33 -39.83 35.67
CA ARG A 5 18.60 -38.56 35.77
C ARG A 5 18.16 -38.04 34.40
N VAL A 6 19.01 -38.16 33.37
CA VAL A 6 18.67 -37.71 32.01
C VAL A 6 17.51 -38.53 31.44
N LEU A 7 17.51 -39.85 31.63
CA LEU A 7 16.39 -40.71 31.19
C LEU A 7 15.06 -40.35 31.87
N SER A 8 15.06 -40.06 33.18
CA SER A 8 13.84 -39.64 33.88
C SER A 8 13.30 -38.30 33.37
N TYR A 9 14.15 -37.33 33.04
CA TYR A 9 13.70 -36.07 32.45
C TYR A 9 13.15 -36.25 31.03
N THR A 10 13.77 -37.11 30.21
CA THR A 10 13.30 -37.36 28.84
C THR A 10 11.97 -38.12 28.80
N ILE A 11 11.79 -39.15 29.65
CA ILE A 11 10.55 -39.95 29.73
C ILE A 11 9.39 -39.10 30.24
N THR A 12 9.68 -38.24 31.21
CA THR A 12 8.67 -37.42 31.83
C THR A 12 8.28 -36.28 30.86
N SER A 13 9.23 -35.67 30.12
CA SER A 13 9.00 -34.77 28.96
C SER A 13 8.07 -35.35 27.88
N THR A 14 8.34 -36.59 27.46
CA THR A 14 7.53 -37.26 26.44
C THR A 14 6.15 -37.64 26.96
N SER A 15 6.02 -37.94 28.26
CA SER A 15 4.72 -38.22 28.87
C SER A 15 3.83 -36.98 28.87
N TYR A 16 4.33 -35.78 29.21
CA TYR A 16 3.51 -34.58 29.14
C TYR A 16 3.13 -34.20 27.72
N GLU A 17 4.02 -34.38 26.73
CA GLU A 17 3.69 -34.13 25.33
C GLU A 17 2.65 -35.11 24.79
N ILE A 18 2.72 -36.39 25.17
CA ILE A 18 1.73 -37.40 24.76
C ILE A 18 0.40 -37.18 25.47
N THR A 19 0.40 -36.83 26.76
CA THR A 19 -0.83 -36.50 27.50
C THR A 19 -1.43 -35.19 27.01
N PHE A 20 -0.62 -34.17 26.69
CA PHE A 20 -1.08 -32.93 26.08
C PHE A 20 -1.62 -33.17 24.67
N ALA A 21 -0.96 -34.00 23.84
CA ALA A 21 -1.44 -34.38 22.51
C ALA A 21 -2.73 -35.23 22.55
N CYS A 22 -2.88 -36.11 23.54
CA CYS A 22 -4.07 -36.94 23.74
C CYS A 22 -5.25 -36.09 24.27
N TRP A 23 -4.99 -35.23 25.27
CA TRP A 23 -5.95 -34.29 25.83
C TRP A 23 -6.42 -33.25 24.81
N THR A 24 -5.49 -32.68 24.02
CA THR A 24 -5.85 -31.80 22.90
C THR A 24 -6.57 -32.56 21.79
N GLY A 25 -6.21 -33.82 21.52
CA GLY A 25 -6.86 -34.68 20.53
C GLY A 25 -8.31 -35.02 20.85
N ASP A 26 -8.64 -35.32 22.11
CA ASP A 26 -10.00 -35.64 22.53
C ASP A 26 -10.89 -34.39 22.66
N ILE A 27 -10.34 -33.25 23.11
CA ILE A 27 -11.04 -31.96 23.09
C ILE A 27 -11.34 -31.52 21.65
N LEU A 28 -10.40 -31.68 20.71
CA LEU A 28 -10.61 -31.34 19.30
C LEU A 28 -11.56 -32.29 18.55
N ARG A 29 -11.84 -33.49 19.10
CA ARG A 29 -12.77 -34.47 18.54
C ARG A 29 -14.22 -34.24 18.94
N ASN A 30 -14.46 -33.75 20.16
CA ASN A 30 -15.81 -33.51 20.70
C ASN A 30 -16.27 -32.05 20.55
N MET A 31 -15.44 -31.18 19.99
CA MET A 31 -15.74 -29.75 19.82
C MET A 31 -16.68 -29.51 18.63
N ASP A 32 -17.65 -28.63 18.83
CA ASP A 32 -18.54 -28.17 17.77
C ASP A 32 -17.75 -27.65 16.56
N PRO A 33 -18.20 -27.98 15.33
CA PRO A 33 -17.46 -27.63 14.11
C PRO A 33 -17.32 -26.11 13.94
N LEU A 34 -18.28 -25.32 14.42
CA LEU A 34 -18.23 -23.86 14.40
C LEU A 34 -17.17 -23.32 15.37
N THR A 35 -17.18 -23.77 16.62
CA THR A 35 -16.20 -23.41 17.67
C THR A 35 -14.78 -23.71 17.20
N LYS A 36 -14.58 -24.91 16.66
CA LYS A 36 -13.30 -25.33 16.08
C LYS A 36 -12.87 -24.42 14.93
N LYS A 37 -13.79 -24.08 14.03
CA LYS A 37 -13.53 -23.19 12.88
C LYS A 37 -13.13 -21.79 13.32
N ILE A 38 -13.79 -21.21 14.32
CA ILE A 38 -13.47 -19.88 14.87
C ILE A 38 -12.06 -19.89 15.45
N ILE A 39 -11.78 -20.80 16.39
CA ILE A 39 -10.48 -20.90 17.07
C ILE A 39 -9.34 -21.10 16.06
N GLN A 40 -9.51 -22.03 15.12
CA GLN A 40 -8.51 -22.29 14.08
C GLN A 40 -8.28 -21.08 13.18
N THR A 41 -9.36 -20.38 12.80
CA THR A 41 -9.26 -19.20 11.94
C THR A 41 -8.43 -18.11 12.63
N TYR A 42 -8.79 -17.70 13.84
CA TYR A 42 -8.06 -16.63 14.54
C TYR A 42 -6.59 -16.98 14.79
N LEU A 43 -6.29 -18.19 15.25
CA LEU A 43 -4.91 -18.62 15.53
C LEU A 43 -4.05 -18.61 14.26
N ASN A 44 -4.57 -19.19 13.18
CA ASN A 44 -3.88 -19.21 11.89
C ASN A 44 -3.76 -17.80 11.30
N THR A 45 -4.76 -16.94 11.47
CA THR A 45 -4.72 -15.55 11.01
C THR A 45 -3.64 -14.75 11.74
N VAL A 46 -3.44 -14.95 13.05
CA VAL A 46 -2.33 -14.30 13.78
C VAL A 46 -0.98 -14.72 13.22
N ILE A 47 -0.79 -16.02 12.96
CA ILE A 47 0.46 -16.53 12.39
C ILE A 47 0.67 -15.93 10.99
N PHE A 48 -0.38 -15.92 10.18
CA PHE A 48 -0.34 -15.34 8.84
C PHE A 48 -0.03 -13.84 8.87
N ALA A 49 -0.63 -13.09 9.79
CA ALA A 49 -0.36 -11.66 10.01
C ALA A 49 1.12 -11.43 10.39
N ALA A 50 1.68 -12.25 11.27
CA ALA A 50 3.08 -12.17 11.67
C ALA A 50 4.04 -12.45 10.50
N LEU A 51 3.72 -13.44 9.66
CA LEU A 51 4.50 -13.74 8.45
C LEU A 51 4.47 -12.58 7.45
N MET A 52 3.28 -12.02 7.22
CA MET A 52 3.10 -10.86 6.34
C MET A 52 3.83 -9.61 6.87
N GLN A 53 3.82 -9.38 8.19
CA GLN A 53 4.59 -8.31 8.80
C GLN A 53 6.10 -8.53 8.65
N GLY A 54 6.57 -9.79 8.69
CA GLY A 54 7.94 -10.14 8.35
C GLY A 54 8.32 -9.76 6.92
N ILE A 55 7.43 -10.01 5.95
CA ILE A 55 7.62 -9.57 4.55
C ILE A 55 7.66 -8.03 4.48
N HIS A 56 6.76 -7.34 5.17
CA HIS A 56 6.73 -5.89 5.20
C HIS A 56 8.04 -5.31 5.76
N LEU A 57 8.59 -5.90 6.82
CA LEU A 57 9.89 -5.51 7.39
C LEU A 57 11.01 -5.63 6.34
N VAL A 58 11.11 -6.75 5.63
CA VAL A 58 12.14 -6.94 4.60
C VAL A 58 12.00 -5.90 3.50
N VAL A 59 10.78 -5.68 3.00
CA VAL A 59 10.51 -4.66 1.97
C VAL A 59 10.87 -3.26 2.48
N PHE A 60 10.51 -2.92 3.72
CA PHE A 60 10.84 -1.66 4.36
C PHE A 60 12.35 -1.43 4.45
N LEU A 61 13.13 -2.43 4.91
CA LEU A 61 14.59 -2.33 5.01
C LEU A 61 15.26 -2.17 3.64
N VAL A 62 14.81 -2.93 2.64
CA VAL A 62 15.30 -2.80 1.26
C VAL A 62 14.96 -1.42 0.70
N ALA A 63 13.73 -0.95 0.89
CA ALA A 63 13.30 0.36 0.41
C ALA A 63 14.11 1.49 1.08
N LEU A 64 14.33 1.40 2.39
CA LEU A 64 15.08 2.37 3.17
C LEU A 64 16.54 2.43 2.75
N SER A 65 17.22 1.29 2.66
CA SER A 65 18.63 1.22 2.23
C SER A 65 18.81 1.80 0.82
N ARG A 66 17.90 1.50 -0.10
CA ARG A 66 17.90 2.06 -1.45
C ARG A 66 17.69 3.57 -1.43
N LEU A 67 16.67 4.04 -0.71
CA LEU A 67 16.34 5.46 -0.60
C LEU A 67 17.55 6.27 -0.11
N TRP A 68 18.26 5.77 0.89
CA TRP A 68 19.44 6.43 1.46
C TRP A 68 20.69 6.36 0.58
N THR A 69 20.83 5.33 -0.25
CA THR A 69 22.00 5.18 -1.14
C THR A 69 21.85 5.95 -2.46
N CYS A 70 20.65 6.05 -3.03
CA CYS A 70 20.43 6.61 -4.38
C CYS A 70 19.94 8.07 -4.41
N PHE A 71 19.45 8.61 -3.28
CA PHE A 71 18.92 9.97 -3.18
C PHE A 71 19.71 10.82 -2.18
N LYS A 72 21.04 10.81 -2.32
CA LYS A 72 21.94 11.60 -1.46
C LYS A 72 21.66 13.10 -1.57
N ASP A 73 21.41 13.58 -2.78
CA ASP A 73 21.25 15.02 -3.10
C ASP A 73 19.83 15.57 -2.87
N LEU A 74 18.86 14.68 -2.60
CA LEU A 74 17.45 15.04 -2.39
C LEU A 74 17.05 14.86 -0.92
N ARG A 75 17.73 15.60 -0.02
CA ARG A 75 17.55 15.49 1.44
C ARG A 75 16.09 15.58 1.88
N GLN A 76 15.35 16.59 1.40
CA GLN A 76 13.96 16.81 1.79
C GLN A 76 13.06 15.63 1.37
N PHE A 77 13.15 15.21 0.11
CA PHE A 77 12.39 14.06 -0.40
C PHE A 77 12.73 12.76 0.36
N ARG A 78 14.02 12.52 0.63
CA ARG A 78 14.48 11.36 1.40
C ARG A 78 13.89 11.34 2.81
N LEU A 79 13.91 12.48 3.51
CA LEU A 79 13.38 12.58 4.87
C LEU A 79 11.86 12.33 4.89
N TRP A 80 11.10 12.99 4.02
CA TRP A 80 9.65 12.79 3.95
C TRP A 80 9.26 11.35 3.64
N MET A 81 9.88 10.73 2.63
CA MET A 81 9.59 9.34 2.28
C MET A 81 10.00 8.37 3.40
N THR A 82 11.11 8.62 4.09
CA THR A 82 11.52 7.81 5.25
C THR A 82 10.47 7.90 6.36
N ILE A 83 10.04 9.12 6.71
CA ILE A 83 9.03 9.34 7.76
C ILE A 83 7.74 8.59 7.42
N VAL A 84 7.24 8.74 6.20
CA VAL A 84 5.97 8.10 5.79
C VAL A 84 6.11 6.57 5.81
N MET A 85 7.19 6.02 5.26
CA MET A 85 7.42 4.57 5.27
C MET A 85 7.55 4.01 6.70
N THR A 86 8.26 4.72 7.58
CA THR A 86 8.37 4.34 8.99
C THR A 86 7.02 4.41 9.69
N LEU A 87 6.21 5.43 9.41
CA LEU A 87 4.88 5.58 10.00
C LEU A 87 3.94 4.45 9.55
N LEU A 88 3.92 4.12 8.26
CA LEU A 88 3.16 2.98 7.73
C LEU A 88 3.59 1.67 8.41
N PHE A 89 4.91 1.44 8.54
CA PHE A 89 5.43 0.23 9.20
C PHE A 89 5.07 0.15 10.69
N VAL A 90 5.19 1.27 11.43
CA VAL A 90 4.86 1.32 12.86
C VAL A 90 3.36 1.07 13.07
N LEU A 91 2.49 1.65 12.24
CA LEU A 91 1.04 1.44 12.33
C LEU A 91 0.65 -0.02 12.09
N THR A 92 1.20 -0.68 11.06
CA THR A 92 0.92 -2.12 10.85
C THR A 92 1.51 -3.00 11.95
N THR A 93 2.62 -2.59 12.56
CA THR A 93 3.19 -3.30 13.72
C THR A 93 2.29 -3.16 14.95
N ALA A 94 1.75 -1.96 15.19
CA ALA A 94 0.83 -1.70 16.30
C ALA A 94 -0.48 -2.49 16.13
N ASP A 95 -1.04 -2.52 14.91
CA ASP A 95 -2.21 -3.35 14.57
C ASP A 95 -1.96 -4.83 14.88
N LEU A 96 -0.84 -5.39 14.42
CA LEU A 96 -0.45 -6.77 14.73
C LEU A 96 -0.31 -7.02 16.24
N ALA A 97 0.28 -6.07 16.97
CA ALA A 97 0.47 -6.21 18.42
C ALA A 97 -0.86 -6.26 19.18
N VAL A 98 -1.81 -5.39 18.82
CA VAL A 98 -3.17 -5.39 19.39
C VAL A 98 -3.92 -6.66 18.99
N TYR A 99 -3.81 -7.10 17.74
CA TYR A 99 -4.44 -8.33 17.26
C TYR A 99 -3.91 -9.57 17.98
N TRP A 100 -2.60 -9.65 18.19
CA TRP A 100 -1.99 -10.72 19.00
C TRP A 100 -2.44 -10.67 20.46
N ALA A 101 -2.49 -9.48 21.07
CA ALA A 101 -2.96 -9.32 22.44
C ALA A 101 -4.42 -9.75 22.59
N TYR A 102 -5.26 -9.51 21.57
CA TYR A 102 -6.66 -9.93 21.51
C TYR A 102 -6.81 -11.45 21.51
N VAL A 103 -6.13 -12.13 20.59
CA VAL A 103 -6.19 -13.59 20.54
C VAL A 103 -5.63 -14.19 21.84
N ARG A 104 -4.51 -13.67 22.35
CA ARG A 104 -3.95 -14.11 23.63
C ARG A 104 -4.91 -13.89 24.80
N HIS A 105 -5.62 -12.77 24.85
CA HIS A 105 -6.60 -12.47 25.89
C HIS A 105 -7.74 -13.50 25.90
N ALA A 106 -8.26 -13.88 24.73
CA ALA A 106 -9.29 -14.92 24.62
C ALA A 106 -8.80 -16.26 25.19
N PHE A 107 -7.57 -16.69 24.86
CA PHE A 107 -7.04 -17.97 25.37
C PHE A 107 -6.68 -17.97 26.86
N ILE A 108 -6.20 -16.84 27.41
CA ILE A 108 -5.72 -16.81 28.80
C ILE A 108 -6.85 -16.51 29.78
N VAL A 109 -7.77 -15.61 29.43
CA VAL A 109 -8.84 -15.18 30.34
C VAL A 109 -10.07 -16.07 30.20
N HIS A 110 -10.38 -16.54 28.99
CA HIS A 110 -11.56 -17.35 28.69
C HIS A 110 -11.20 -18.81 28.35
N GLY A 111 -10.07 -19.29 28.91
CA GLY A 111 -9.50 -20.61 28.61
C GLY A 111 -10.22 -21.80 29.25
N ASP A 112 -11.32 -21.58 29.98
CA ASP A 112 -12.02 -22.61 30.75
C ASP A 112 -12.67 -23.68 29.85
N SER A 113 -13.24 -23.25 28.72
CA SER A 113 -13.82 -24.14 27.72
C SER A 113 -13.59 -23.62 26.30
N PRO A 114 -13.53 -24.49 25.28
CA PRO A 114 -13.40 -24.07 23.88
C PRO A 114 -14.52 -23.12 23.42
N GLU A 115 -15.73 -23.31 23.93
CA GLU A 115 -16.88 -22.45 23.65
C GLU A 115 -16.68 -21.04 24.22
N SER A 116 -16.11 -20.93 25.43
CA SER A 116 -15.77 -19.65 26.06
C SER A 116 -14.70 -18.90 25.25
N ILE A 117 -13.67 -19.61 24.77
CA ILE A 117 -12.65 -19.04 23.88
C ILE A 117 -13.28 -18.54 22.58
N ALA A 118 -14.13 -19.35 21.93
CA ALA A 118 -14.79 -18.95 20.68
C ALA A 118 -15.77 -17.78 20.88
N GLY A 119 -16.46 -17.72 22.02
CA GLY A 119 -17.29 -16.58 22.40
C GLY A 119 -16.47 -15.30 22.54
N ALA A 120 -15.36 -15.35 23.28
CA ALA A 120 -14.45 -14.23 23.45
C ALA A 120 -13.73 -13.79 22.15
N LEU A 121 -13.56 -14.70 21.20
CA LEU A 121 -13.03 -14.40 19.85
C LEU A 121 -14.10 -13.86 18.90
N ASN A 122 -15.38 -13.98 19.22
CA ASN A 122 -16.48 -13.47 18.42
C ASN A 122 -17.08 -12.18 18.98
N GLU A 123 -16.83 -11.89 20.26
CA GLU A 123 -17.20 -10.63 20.91
C GLU A 123 -15.97 -9.71 21.00
N TYR A 124 -15.88 -8.74 20.09
CA TYR A 124 -14.76 -7.81 20.07
C TYR A 124 -14.81 -6.85 21.28
N PRO A 125 -13.78 -6.82 22.13
CA PRO A 125 -13.74 -5.89 23.24
C PRO A 125 -13.49 -4.45 22.74
N THR A 126 -13.94 -3.44 23.49
CA THR A 126 -13.88 -2.05 23.03
C THR A 126 -12.48 -1.56 22.69
N TRP A 127 -11.44 -2.06 23.39
CA TRP A 127 -10.05 -1.70 23.11
C TRP A 127 -9.54 -2.28 21.79
N PHE A 128 -10.16 -3.33 21.25
CA PHE A 128 -9.80 -3.93 19.97
C PHE A 128 -10.12 -3.00 18.79
N LEU A 129 -11.07 -2.07 18.95
CA LEU A 129 -11.40 -1.06 17.93
C LEU A 129 -10.21 -0.14 17.60
N ALA A 130 -9.15 -0.13 18.41
CA ALA A 130 -7.90 0.54 18.08
C ALA A 130 -7.28 0.05 16.75
N THR A 131 -7.52 -1.22 16.37
CA THR A 131 -7.06 -1.79 15.10
C THR A 131 -7.66 -1.05 13.90
N ASN A 132 -8.96 -0.75 13.93
CA ASN A 132 -9.64 0.04 12.89
C ASN A 132 -9.04 1.44 12.76
N VAL A 133 -8.62 2.06 13.87
CA VAL A 133 -7.98 3.38 13.84
C VAL A 133 -6.60 3.30 13.20
N PHE A 134 -5.76 2.33 13.58
CA PHE A 134 -4.44 2.18 12.98
C PHE A 134 -4.53 1.92 11.48
N GLU A 135 -5.48 1.09 11.08
CA GLU A 135 -5.78 0.77 9.69
C GLU A 135 -6.26 1.99 8.90
N ALA A 136 -7.23 2.74 9.42
CA ALA A 136 -7.75 3.94 8.77
C ALA A 136 -6.65 4.98 8.54
N VAL A 137 -5.78 5.18 9.54
CA VAL A 137 -4.62 6.08 9.40
C VAL A 137 -3.64 5.54 8.37
N ASN A 138 -3.40 4.23 8.33
CA ASN A 138 -2.49 3.61 7.37
C ASN A 138 -2.99 3.77 5.91
N VAL A 139 -4.29 3.55 5.68
CA VAL A 139 -4.95 3.76 4.39
C VAL A 139 -4.89 5.23 3.98
N PHE A 140 -5.19 6.15 4.90
CA PHE A 140 -5.12 7.59 4.64
C PHE A 140 -3.71 8.03 4.23
N LEU A 141 -2.68 7.53 4.90
CA LEU A 141 -1.28 7.81 4.54
C LEU A 141 -0.92 7.24 3.16
N ALA A 142 -1.36 6.02 2.86
CA ALA A 142 -1.16 5.38 1.56
C ALA A 142 -1.82 6.18 0.41
N ASP A 143 -3.03 6.68 0.64
CA ASP A 143 -3.75 7.56 -0.28
C ASP A 143 -3.03 8.90 -0.47
N CYS A 144 -2.56 9.52 0.62
CA CYS A 144 -1.78 10.76 0.55
C CYS A 144 -0.52 10.60 -0.31
N VAL A 145 0.21 9.48 -0.17
CA VAL A 145 1.38 9.17 -1.00
C VAL A 145 0.97 9.02 -2.47
N SER A 146 -0.14 8.35 -2.75
CA SER A 146 -0.64 8.16 -4.12
C SER A 146 -1.05 9.48 -4.77
N ILE A 147 -1.80 10.32 -4.06
CA ILE A 147 -2.22 11.65 -4.50
C ILE A 147 -1.01 12.56 -4.74
N TRP A 148 -0.05 12.58 -3.82
CA TRP A 148 1.19 13.36 -3.96
C TRP A 148 1.96 12.98 -5.23
N ARG A 149 2.11 11.69 -5.51
CA ARG A 149 2.78 11.22 -6.74
C ARG A 149 2.04 11.69 -7.99
N THR A 150 0.71 11.55 -8.03
CA THR A 150 -0.08 12.02 -9.16
C THR A 150 0.07 13.53 -9.34
N PHE A 151 0.07 14.31 -8.26
CA PHE A 151 0.30 15.76 -8.30
C PHE A 151 1.65 16.13 -8.94
N VAL A 152 2.72 15.45 -8.54
CA VAL A 152 4.08 15.69 -9.07
C VAL A 152 4.16 15.31 -10.55
N VAL A 153 3.60 14.17 -10.96
CA VAL A 153 3.61 13.68 -12.36
C VAL A 153 2.88 14.63 -13.32
N PHE A 154 1.81 15.29 -12.86
CA PHE A 154 1.08 16.28 -13.66
C PHE A 154 1.65 17.70 -13.58
N GLY A 155 2.83 17.88 -12.97
CA GLY A 155 3.49 19.18 -12.88
C GLY A 155 2.74 20.16 -11.97
N ARG A 156 2.22 19.66 -10.84
CA ARG A 156 1.53 20.46 -9.80
C ARG A 156 0.19 21.06 -10.23
N LYS A 157 -0.49 20.45 -11.20
CA LYS A 157 -1.84 20.85 -11.64
C LYS A 157 -2.91 20.32 -10.68
N TRP A 158 -3.42 21.19 -9.82
CA TRP A 158 -4.40 20.86 -8.78
C TRP A 158 -5.69 20.21 -9.30
N LYS A 159 -6.16 20.58 -10.50
CA LYS A 159 -7.42 20.06 -11.06
C LYS A 159 -7.48 18.52 -11.15
N VAL A 160 -6.34 17.86 -11.38
CA VAL A 160 -6.29 16.39 -11.52
C VAL A 160 -6.41 15.67 -10.19
N ILE A 161 -5.91 16.27 -9.10
CA ILE A 161 -5.93 15.65 -7.77
C ILE A 161 -7.19 15.96 -6.97
N MET A 162 -8.05 16.87 -7.44
CA MET A 162 -9.33 17.15 -6.78
C MET A 162 -10.20 15.89 -6.65
N ILE A 163 -10.25 15.07 -7.70
CA ILE A 163 -11.04 13.85 -7.73
C ILE A 163 -10.58 12.87 -6.62
N PRO A 164 -9.31 12.41 -6.57
CA PRO A 164 -8.88 11.47 -5.54
C PRO A 164 -8.92 12.07 -4.13
N ILE A 165 -8.75 13.39 -3.97
CA ILE A 165 -8.95 14.05 -2.65
C ILE A 165 -10.40 13.89 -2.18
N VAL A 166 -11.37 14.16 -3.04
CA VAL A 166 -12.80 14.01 -2.70
C VAL A 166 -13.10 12.57 -2.30
N PHE A 167 -12.63 11.59 -3.08
CA PHE A 167 -12.83 10.18 -2.75
C PHE A 167 -12.14 9.77 -1.45
N THR A 168 -10.92 10.20 -1.18
CA THR A 168 -10.24 9.90 0.10
C THR A 168 -10.96 10.53 1.29
N VAL A 169 -11.49 11.76 1.16
CA VAL A 169 -12.30 12.39 2.21
C VAL A 169 -13.60 11.61 2.45
N LEU A 170 -14.28 11.18 1.38
CA LEU A 170 -15.48 10.34 1.49
C LEU A 170 -15.16 9.01 2.18
N THR A 171 -14.11 8.31 1.75
CA THR A 171 -13.67 7.04 2.35
C THR A 171 -13.33 7.22 3.84
N THR A 172 -12.66 8.30 4.20
CA THR A 172 -12.34 8.61 5.61
C THR A 172 -13.62 8.86 6.42
N GLY A 173 -14.60 9.59 5.85
CA GLY A 173 -15.90 9.80 6.47
C GLY A 173 -16.66 8.50 6.71
N MET A 174 -16.65 7.57 5.75
CA MET A 174 -17.28 6.26 5.90
C MET A 174 -16.59 5.40 6.96
N SER A 175 -15.25 5.46 7.05
CA SER A 175 -14.49 4.78 8.11
C SER A 175 -14.80 5.32 9.51
N ILE A 176 -15.00 6.64 9.65
CA ILE A 176 -15.43 7.25 10.92
C ILE A 176 -16.85 6.81 11.28
N ALA A 177 -17.77 6.79 10.30
CA ALA A 177 -19.15 6.34 10.51
C ALA A 177 -19.20 4.89 10.99
N GLU A 178 -18.43 4.00 10.36
CA GLU A 178 -18.27 2.60 10.78
C GLU A 178 -17.74 2.49 12.22
N LEU A 179 -16.74 3.30 12.58
CA LEU A 179 -16.21 3.31 13.95
C LEU A 179 -17.27 3.74 14.96
N CYS A 180 -18.07 4.76 14.63
CA CYS A 180 -19.18 5.23 15.48
C CYS A 180 -20.24 4.15 15.65
N GLU A 181 -20.56 3.38 14.60
CA GLU A 181 -21.48 2.25 14.67
C GLU A 181 -20.95 1.11 15.53
N ALA A 182 -19.67 0.78 15.38
CA ALA A 182 -19.01 -0.24 16.20
C ALA A 182 -19.03 0.13 17.70
N ILE A 183 -18.83 1.42 18.03
CA ILE A 183 -18.93 1.92 19.41
C ILE A 183 -20.39 1.88 19.91
N SER A 184 -21.34 2.28 19.06
CA SER A 184 -22.77 2.36 19.41
C SER A 184 -23.46 0.99 19.42
N ARG A 185 -22.75 -0.07 19.01
CA ARG A 185 -23.28 -1.44 18.83
C ARG A 185 -24.50 -1.49 17.92
N THR A 186 -24.56 -0.57 16.95
CA THR A 186 -25.61 -0.50 15.93
C THR A 186 -25.06 -1.14 14.66
N SER A 187 -25.67 -2.23 14.20
CA SER A 187 -25.16 -2.95 13.02
C SER A 187 -25.88 -2.52 11.76
N THR A 188 -25.32 -1.58 11.00
CA THR A 188 -25.68 -1.41 9.58
C THR A 188 -24.51 -1.82 8.69
N THR A 189 -24.75 -2.76 7.77
CA THR A 189 -23.71 -3.25 6.85
C THR A 189 -23.40 -2.27 5.71
N GLY A 190 -24.17 -1.18 5.62
CA GLY A 190 -24.10 -0.21 4.53
C GLY A 190 -22.82 0.62 4.54
N PHE A 191 -22.43 1.18 5.69
CA PHE A 191 -21.25 2.04 5.77
C PHE A 191 -19.96 1.27 5.49
N LEU A 192 -19.83 0.06 6.05
CA LEU A 192 -18.69 -0.82 5.81
C LEU A 192 -18.57 -1.21 4.33
N THR A 193 -19.68 -1.62 3.70
CA THR A 193 -19.67 -1.99 2.27
C THR A 193 -19.32 -0.79 1.37
N ALA A 194 -19.81 0.40 1.70
CA ALA A 194 -19.48 1.62 1.00
C ALA A 194 -18.01 2.04 1.20
N PHE A 195 -17.46 1.87 2.41
CA PHE A 195 -16.04 2.08 2.70
C PHE A 195 -15.16 1.22 1.79
N TRP A 196 -15.38 -0.09 1.76
CA TRP A 196 -14.63 -1.02 0.90
C TRP A 196 -14.71 -0.66 -0.59
N SER A 197 -15.88 -0.20 -1.05
CA SER A 197 -16.11 0.17 -2.44
C SER A 197 -15.39 1.47 -2.83
N LEU A 198 -15.49 2.50 -1.98
CA LEU A 198 -14.90 3.82 -2.24
C LEU A 198 -13.38 3.80 -2.15
N MET A 199 -12.81 2.94 -1.29
CA MET A 199 -11.38 2.81 -1.11
C MET A 199 -10.64 2.35 -2.37
N LEU A 200 -11.31 1.65 -3.30
CA LEU A 200 -10.72 1.24 -4.59
C LEU A 200 -10.55 2.41 -5.56
N VAL A 201 -11.37 3.45 -5.44
CA VAL A 201 -11.46 4.52 -6.44
C VAL A 201 -10.17 5.34 -6.49
N THR A 202 -9.65 5.75 -5.33
CA THR A 202 -8.44 6.59 -5.26
C THR A 202 -7.22 5.90 -5.88
N PRO A 203 -6.83 4.66 -5.49
CA PRO A 203 -5.69 3.96 -6.07
C PRO A 203 -5.81 3.70 -7.57
N ILE A 204 -7.01 3.32 -8.04
CA ILE A 204 -7.27 3.06 -9.47
C ILE A 204 -7.14 4.36 -10.26
N PHE A 205 -7.75 5.44 -9.79
CA PHE A 205 -7.69 6.75 -10.44
C PHE A 205 -6.25 7.27 -10.50
N CYS A 206 -5.53 7.24 -9.38
CA CYS A 206 -4.14 7.69 -9.30
C CYS A 206 -3.23 6.89 -10.24
N THR A 207 -3.36 5.56 -10.24
CA THR A 207 -2.53 4.67 -11.08
C THR A 207 -2.82 4.90 -12.57
N THR A 208 -4.10 4.93 -12.97
CA THR A 208 -4.51 5.13 -14.36
C THR A 208 -4.05 6.49 -14.88
N SER A 209 -4.19 7.54 -14.05
CA SER A 209 -3.74 8.90 -14.38
C SER A 209 -2.23 8.98 -14.61
N ILE A 210 -1.43 8.30 -13.78
CA ILE A 210 0.02 8.26 -13.93
C ILE A 210 0.40 7.55 -15.24
N ILE A 211 -0.21 6.40 -15.53
CA ILE A 211 0.04 5.63 -16.76
C ILE A 211 -0.31 6.45 -17.99
N TYR A 212 -1.49 7.07 -18.01
CA TYR A 212 -1.94 7.93 -19.12
C TYR A 212 -0.94 9.05 -19.42
N ARG A 213 -0.47 9.75 -18.38
CA ARG A 213 0.50 10.84 -18.54
C ARG A 213 1.83 10.35 -19.11
N LEU A 214 2.28 9.18 -18.69
CA LEU A 214 3.55 8.59 -19.07
C LEU A 214 3.56 8.11 -20.53
N ILE A 215 2.44 7.53 -21.00
CA ILE A 215 2.25 7.18 -22.41
C ILE A 215 2.25 8.46 -23.27
N ARG A 216 1.50 9.49 -22.85
CA ARG A 216 1.41 10.77 -23.58
C ARG A 216 2.75 11.53 -23.63
N ALA A 217 3.66 11.27 -22.70
CA ALA A 217 4.99 11.88 -22.68
C ALA A 217 5.99 11.25 -23.68
N GLY A 218 5.57 10.29 -24.51
CA GLY A 218 6.29 9.93 -25.73
C GLY A 218 7.25 8.74 -25.64
N GLY A 219 7.02 7.75 -24.78
CA GLY A 219 7.86 6.55 -24.82
C GLY A 219 7.38 5.36 -24.03
N THR A 220 6.54 4.51 -24.64
CA THR A 220 6.20 3.19 -24.08
C THR A 220 7.43 2.33 -23.81
N ARG A 221 8.54 2.54 -24.53
CA ARG A 221 9.78 1.75 -24.42
C ARG A 221 10.73 2.21 -23.30
N SER A 222 10.89 3.51 -23.07
CA SER A 222 11.74 4.04 -21.96
C SER A 222 11.02 3.88 -20.61
N TYR A 223 9.69 4.02 -20.58
CA TYR A 223 8.92 3.95 -19.34
C TYR A 223 8.24 2.62 -19.05
N ALA A 224 8.39 1.61 -19.93
CA ALA A 224 7.73 0.30 -19.81
C ALA A 224 7.97 -0.34 -18.43
N THR A 225 9.22 -0.30 -17.96
CA THR A 225 9.61 -0.88 -16.68
C THR A 225 8.91 -0.20 -15.51
N ILE A 226 8.81 1.13 -15.53
CA ILE A 226 8.16 1.92 -14.47
C ILE A 226 6.65 1.68 -14.49
N ILE A 227 6.02 1.66 -15.67
CA ILE A 227 4.60 1.36 -15.83
C ILE A 227 4.29 -0.03 -15.27
N LYS A 228 5.06 -1.04 -15.64
CA LYS A 228 4.86 -2.43 -15.18
C LYS A 228 4.89 -2.51 -13.65
N ILE A 229 5.85 -1.84 -13.02
CA ILE A 229 5.99 -1.82 -11.56
C ILE A 229 4.79 -1.14 -10.88
N LEU A 230 4.34 0.00 -11.42
CA LEU A 230 3.18 0.73 -10.90
C LEU A 230 1.91 -0.13 -11.00
N VAL A 231 1.71 -0.78 -12.15
CA VAL A 231 0.59 -1.68 -12.39
C VAL A 231 0.65 -2.88 -11.45
N GLU A 232 1.81 -3.51 -11.28
CA GLU A 232 1.98 -4.68 -10.41
C GLU A 232 1.65 -4.36 -8.94
N SER A 233 2.13 -3.21 -8.44
CA SER A 233 1.89 -2.80 -7.05
C SER A 233 0.43 -2.36 -6.82
N ALA A 234 -0.17 -1.65 -7.80
CA ALA A 234 -1.57 -1.25 -7.73
C ALA A 234 -2.51 -2.45 -7.89
N ALA A 235 -2.20 -3.39 -8.78
CA ALA A 235 -2.96 -4.62 -8.97
C ALA A 235 -2.96 -5.46 -7.69
N LEU A 236 -1.83 -5.56 -6.98
CA LEU A 236 -1.76 -6.24 -5.69
C LEU A 236 -2.71 -5.62 -4.65
N TYR A 237 -2.73 -4.29 -4.54
CA TYR A 237 -3.64 -3.60 -3.63
C TYR A 237 -5.12 -3.77 -4.01
N CYS A 238 -5.45 -3.57 -5.29
CA CYS A 238 -6.82 -3.73 -5.79
C CYS A 238 -7.32 -5.16 -5.64
N PHE A 239 -6.48 -6.16 -5.94
CA PHE A 239 -6.79 -7.57 -5.76
C PHE A 239 -7.05 -7.89 -4.29
N ALA A 240 -6.17 -7.45 -3.39
CA ALA A 240 -6.34 -7.70 -1.96
C ALA A 240 -7.64 -7.06 -1.42
N THR A 241 -7.95 -5.84 -1.85
CA THR A 241 -9.19 -5.14 -1.46
C THR A 241 -10.44 -5.84 -2.00
N LEU A 242 -10.43 -6.23 -3.28
CA LEU A 242 -11.55 -6.96 -3.88
C LEU A 242 -11.75 -8.32 -3.21
N PHE A 243 -10.66 -9.03 -2.91
CA PHE A 243 -10.68 -10.29 -2.19
C PHE A 243 -11.26 -10.13 -0.78
N ALA A 244 -10.88 -9.08 -0.05
CA ALA A 244 -11.46 -8.75 1.26
C ALA A 244 -12.95 -8.42 1.18
N LEU A 245 -13.38 -7.60 0.20
CA LEU A 245 -14.78 -7.24 -0.01
C LEU A 245 -15.65 -8.47 -0.36
N ILE A 246 -15.21 -9.30 -1.31
CA ILE A 246 -15.93 -10.53 -1.66
C ILE A 246 -15.98 -11.47 -0.46
N SER A 247 -14.88 -11.56 0.30
CA SER A 247 -14.83 -12.39 1.49
C SER A 247 -15.78 -11.89 2.58
N PHE A 248 -15.88 -10.58 2.78
CA PHE A 248 -16.83 -9.99 3.72
C PHE A 248 -18.29 -10.30 3.37
N LEU A 249 -18.63 -10.30 2.08
CA LEU A 249 -20.00 -10.53 1.62
C LEU A 249 -20.42 -12.01 1.63
N ILE A 250 -19.47 -12.95 1.51
CA ILE A 250 -19.76 -14.38 1.27
C ILE A 250 -19.23 -15.27 2.40
N LEU A 251 -18.07 -14.95 2.97
CA LEU A 251 -17.41 -15.76 3.98
C LEU A 251 -17.69 -15.19 5.38
N GLY A 252 -18.14 -16.05 6.30
CA GLY A 252 -18.27 -15.73 7.72
C GLY A 252 -16.89 -15.62 8.41
N PRO A 253 -16.56 -16.46 9.42
CA PRO A 253 -15.27 -16.38 10.12
C PRO A 253 -14.02 -16.32 9.21
N PRO A 254 -13.94 -17.03 8.06
CA PRO A 254 -12.76 -16.99 7.19
C PRO A 254 -12.46 -15.63 6.55
N PHE A 255 -13.37 -14.65 6.62
CA PHE A 255 -13.11 -13.27 6.21
C PHE A 255 -11.83 -12.70 6.86
N GLU A 256 -11.52 -13.09 8.10
CA GLU A 256 -10.34 -12.62 8.84
C GLU A 256 -9.01 -12.84 8.09
N TYR A 257 -8.90 -13.90 7.29
CA TYR A 257 -7.73 -14.14 6.44
C TYR A 257 -7.60 -13.11 5.32
N ALA A 258 -8.71 -12.86 4.63
CA ALA A 258 -8.75 -11.91 3.52
C ALA A 258 -8.51 -10.48 4.02
N PHE A 259 -9.11 -10.15 5.17
CA PHE A 259 -8.92 -8.88 5.86
C PHE A 259 -7.45 -8.67 6.24
N THR A 260 -6.84 -9.67 6.90
CA THR A 260 -5.42 -9.61 7.29
C THR A 260 -4.48 -9.50 6.08
N PHE A 261 -4.77 -10.23 5.00
CA PHE A 261 -4.00 -10.13 3.76
C PHE A 261 -4.07 -8.71 3.19
N TRP A 262 -5.27 -8.13 3.16
CA TRP A 262 -5.46 -6.77 2.71
C TRP A 262 -4.74 -5.75 3.61
N LYS A 263 -4.84 -5.85 4.94
CA LYS A 263 -4.12 -4.96 5.88
C LYS A 263 -2.61 -4.95 5.58
N ALA A 264 -2.01 -6.12 5.37
CA ALA A 264 -0.60 -6.21 5.00
C ALA A 264 -0.29 -5.48 3.68
N CYS A 265 -1.16 -5.66 2.67
CA CYS A 265 -1.00 -5.02 1.37
C CYS A 265 -1.05 -3.49 1.43
N THR A 266 -1.82 -2.91 2.36
CA THR A 266 -1.92 -1.44 2.53
C THR A 266 -0.59 -0.78 2.89
N GLY A 267 0.26 -1.44 3.68
CA GLY A 267 1.62 -0.95 4.00
C GLY A 267 2.67 -1.36 2.97
N ILE A 268 2.57 -2.58 2.44
CA ILE A 268 3.57 -3.14 1.51
C ILE A 268 3.53 -2.42 0.16
N ALA A 269 2.36 -2.14 -0.41
CA ALA A 269 2.25 -1.59 -1.76
C ALA A 269 2.87 -0.17 -1.90
N PRO A 270 2.60 0.81 -1.01
CA PRO A 270 3.27 2.11 -1.05
C PRO A 270 4.79 1.99 -0.92
N THR A 271 5.26 1.11 -0.03
CA THR A 271 6.68 0.86 0.23
C THR A 271 7.39 0.24 -0.98
N LEU A 272 6.75 -0.72 -1.66
CA LEU A 272 7.25 -1.32 -2.91
C LEU A 272 7.41 -0.29 -4.02
N ILE A 273 6.44 0.61 -4.17
CA ILE A 273 6.53 1.66 -5.19
C ILE A 273 7.74 2.55 -4.89
N VAL A 274 7.98 2.92 -3.62
CA VAL A 274 9.16 3.72 -3.26
C VAL A 274 10.47 2.97 -3.53
N ALA A 275 10.57 1.71 -3.08
CA ALA A 275 11.74 0.86 -3.31
C ALA A 275 12.11 0.77 -4.80
N ARG A 276 11.09 0.65 -5.66
CA ARG A 276 11.26 0.44 -7.09
C ARG A 276 11.51 1.73 -7.87
N MET A 277 10.91 2.87 -7.46
CA MET A 277 11.29 4.20 -7.98
C MET A 277 12.80 4.42 -7.84
N VAL A 278 13.36 3.97 -6.71
CA VAL A 278 14.79 4.06 -6.48
C VAL A 278 15.60 3.14 -7.39
N ALA A 279 15.14 1.90 -7.59
CA ALA A 279 15.79 0.94 -8.47
C ALA A 279 15.88 1.46 -9.92
N GLY A 280 14.81 2.10 -10.42
CA GLY A 280 14.78 2.73 -11.75
C GLY A 280 15.88 3.78 -11.93
N LYS A 281 16.07 4.66 -10.94
CA LYS A 281 17.16 5.66 -10.95
C LYS A 281 18.56 5.03 -10.97
N SER A 282 18.74 3.91 -10.27
CA SER A 282 20.02 3.18 -10.25
C SER A 282 20.31 2.40 -11.53
N GLY A 283 19.27 1.95 -12.24
CA GLY A 283 19.39 1.28 -13.55
C GLY A 283 19.78 2.26 -14.65
N ILE A 284 19.17 3.44 -14.67
CA ILE A 284 19.51 4.53 -15.62
C ILE A 284 20.98 4.93 -15.46
N ARG A 285 21.47 5.07 -14.22
CA ARG A 285 22.87 5.42 -13.93
C ARG A 285 23.89 4.33 -14.28
N LYS A 286 23.49 3.07 -14.44
CA LYS A 286 24.40 1.99 -14.89
C LYS A 286 24.51 1.91 -16.41
N ASN A 287 23.56 2.48 -17.15
CA ASN A 287 23.52 2.42 -18.62
C ASN A 287 24.11 3.69 -19.28
N SER A 288 24.69 4.61 -18.50
CA SER A 288 25.23 5.89 -18.97
C SER A 288 26.62 5.76 -19.61
N GLY A 289 26.74 4.88 -20.60
CA GLY A 289 27.59 5.08 -21.78
C GLY A 289 26.81 5.72 -22.95
N PHE A 290 25.52 6.01 -22.78
CA PHE A 290 24.70 6.64 -23.81
C PHE A 290 23.69 7.62 -23.19
N THR A 291 23.83 8.87 -23.64
CA THR A 291 22.90 10.02 -23.65
C THR A 291 22.43 10.67 -22.33
N GLU A 292 22.88 11.93 -22.22
CA GLU A 292 22.64 13.01 -21.24
C GLU A 292 21.19 13.55 -21.17
N THR A 293 20.23 12.87 -21.79
CA THR A 293 18.88 13.42 -22.05
C THR A 293 17.85 13.12 -20.94
N GLU A 294 18.10 12.15 -20.06
CA GLU A 294 17.15 11.75 -19.00
C GLU A 294 17.33 12.54 -17.68
N GLU A 295 18.44 13.25 -17.51
CA GLU A 295 18.68 14.09 -16.33
C GLU A 295 17.74 15.32 -16.32
N HIS A 296 17.33 15.79 -17.50
CA HIS A 296 16.41 16.91 -17.67
C HIS A 296 14.97 16.64 -17.21
N LEU A 297 14.52 15.38 -17.10
CA LEU A 297 13.15 15.08 -16.67
C LEU A 297 13.00 15.08 -15.14
N PHE A 298 14.01 14.58 -14.42
CA PHE A 298 14.06 14.68 -12.96
C PHE A 298 14.58 16.05 -12.49
N SER A 299 15.45 16.71 -13.26
CA SER A 299 15.84 18.12 -13.09
C SER A 299 14.70 19.10 -13.43
N SER A 300 13.80 18.78 -14.37
CA SER A 300 12.58 19.58 -14.64
C SER A 300 11.63 19.71 -13.44
N THR A 301 11.77 18.85 -12.43
CA THR A 301 11.07 19.02 -11.15
C THR A 301 11.55 20.27 -10.40
N LYS A 302 12.75 20.80 -10.71
CA LYS A 302 13.26 22.09 -10.23
C LYS A 302 12.97 23.27 -11.17
N THR A 303 12.77 23.04 -12.47
CA THR A 303 12.68 24.11 -13.49
C THR A 303 11.28 24.44 -13.99
N GLY A 304 10.23 23.96 -13.31
CA GLY A 304 8.84 24.37 -13.60
C GLY A 304 8.56 25.88 -13.48
N ILE A 305 9.50 26.66 -12.95
CA ILE A 305 9.42 28.13 -12.84
C ILE A 305 10.14 28.84 -14.01
N ARG A 306 11.06 28.20 -14.74
CA ARG A 306 11.88 28.88 -15.77
C ARG A 306 11.56 28.47 -17.21
N VAL A 307 11.13 27.23 -17.44
CA VAL A 307 10.81 26.75 -18.81
C VAL A 307 9.62 27.49 -19.41
N HIS A 308 8.65 27.92 -18.58
CA HIS A 308 7.48 28.65 -19.07
C HIS A 308 7.78 30.09 -19.52
N ALA A 309 8.95 30.65 -19.16
CA ALA A 309 9.38 31.98 -19.59
C ALA A 309 10.20 31.95 -20.89
N GLU A 310 11.00 30.90 -21.12
CA GLU A 310 11.80 30.77 -22.36
C GLU A 310 10.99 30.25 -23.56
N THR A 311 9.99 29.39 -23.34
CA THR A 311 9.10 28.99 -24.46
C THR A 311 8.24 30.15 -24.96
N ARG A 312 7.93 31.14 -24.09
CA ARG A 312 7.14 32.32 -24.48
C ARG A 312 7.96 33.31 -25.31
N THR A 313 9.25 33.46 -25.04
CA THR A 313 10.15 34.35 -25.83
C THR A 313 10.65 33.71 -27.12
N TYR A 314 10.72 32.38 -27.22
CA TYR A 314 11.06 31.70 -28.47
C TYR A 314 9.92 31.77 -29.49
N ILE A 315 8.67 31.56 -29.04
CA ILE A 315 7.49 31.66 -29.90
C ILE A 315 7.24 33.10 -30.38
N ASP A 316 7.50 34.12 -29.54
CA ASP A 316 7.34 35.54 -29.94
C ASP A 316 8.42 36.02 -30.94
N ARG A 317 9.64 35.47 -30.85
CA ARG A 317 10.72 35.82 -31.80
C ARG A 317 10.52 35.19 -33.17
N ASP A 318 9.97 33.98 -33.24
CA ASP A 318 9.70 33.33 -34.52
C ASP A 318 8.49 33.97 -35.23
N PHE A 319 7.46 34.41 -34.51
CA PHE A 319 6.35 35.17 -35.10
C PHE A 319 6.76 36.55 -35.63
N SER A 320 7.75 37.18 -34.99
CA SER A 320 8.32 38.46 -35.44
C SER A 320 9.32 38.32 -36.60
N ARG A 321 9.83 37.11 -36.85
CA ARG A 321 10.79 36.83 -37.94
C ARG A 321 10.10 36.41 -39.23
N ASP A 322 8.96 35.73 -39.13
CA ASP A 322 8.22 35.21 -40.30
C ASP A 322 7.30 36.27 -40.95
N SER A 323 7.02 37.37 -40.24
CA SER A 323 6.30 38.52 -40.78
C SER A 323 7.18 39.50 -41.59
N GLY A 324 8.50 39.27 -41.64
CA GLY A 324 9.47 40.18 -42.27
C GLY A 324 10.15 39.67 -43.56
N LYS A 325 9.86 38.46 -44.03
CA LYS A 325 10.54 37.88 -45.20
C LYS A 325 9.59 37.14 -46.13
N GLY A 326 8.88 37.88 -46.96
CA GLY A 326 7.97 37.28 -47.94
C GLY A 326 7.42 38.20 -49.02
N VAL A 327 8.11 39.27 -49.43
CA VAL A 327 7.76 40.00 -50.68
C VAL A 327 9.04 40.55 -51.36
N ALA A 328 9.57 39.78 -52.31
CA ALA A 328 10.47 40.15 -53.43
C ALA A 328 11.18 38.85 -53.87
N GLY A 329 11.14 38.36 -55.10
CA GLY A 329 10.63 38.87 -56.35
C GLY A 329 10.75 37.76 -57.40
N HIS A 330 9.72 37.60 -58.22
CA HIS A 330 9.80 36.84 -59.46
C HIS A 330 8.86 37.50 -60.46
N ALA A 331 9.42 38.37 -61.29
CA ALA A 331 8.76 38.90 -62.47
C ALA A 331 9.71 38.64 -63.65
N SER A 332 9.47 37.53 -64.33
CA SER A 332 9.87 37.33 -65.72
C SER A 332 9.06 38.27 -66.60
N ASN A 333 9.69 39.04 -67.48
CA ASN A 333 9.10 39.27 -68.79
C ASN A 333 10.14 39.58 -69.87
N SER A 334 10.05 38.78 -70.92
CA SER A 334 10.56 38.98 -72.26
C SER A 334 9.91 40.20 -72.94
N ASN A 335 10.67 41.00 -73.70
CA ASN A 335 10.50 41.18 -75.16
C ASN A 335 11.15 42.47 -75.70
N SER A 336 11.80 42.27 -76.85
CA SER A 336 11.82 43.07 -78.08
C SER A 336 12.43 44.48 -78.14
N MET A 337 13.29 44.59 -79.17
CA MET A 337 13.84 45.75 -79.91
C MET A 337 15.12 46.38 -79.38
#